data_AF-A0A1G6XRZ6-F1
#
_entry.id   AF-A0A1G6XRZ6-F1
#
_cell.length_a   1.000
_cell.length_b   1.000
_cell.length_c   1.000
_cell.angle_alpha   90.00
_cell.angle_beta   90.00
_cell.angle_gamma   90.00
#
_symmetry.space_group_name_H-M   'P 1'
#
loop_
_entity.id
_entity.type
_entity.pdbx_description
1 polymer ?
#
loop_
_entity_poly.entity_id
_entity_poly.type
_entity_poly.pdbx_seq_one_letter_code
_entity_poly.pdbx_strand_id
1 'polypeptide(L)'
;MADYIVELKDSVFRETPLAEANFDEDCRLVFGSKADAEKWVTEQNREHTSRGQLTLHTAHPADTSDVDAYVVFQPVKGVWVPDS
;
A
#
# COMPACT_ATOMS: atom_id res chain seq x y z
N MET A 1 -14.82 -0.61 -17.98
CA MET A 1 -14.18 0.12 -16.86
C MET A 1 -12.84 -0.54 -16.68
N ALA A 2 -11.77 0.24 -16.64
CA ALA A 2 -10.43 -0.31 -16.40
C ALA A 2 -10.31 -0.65 -14.92
N ASP A 3 -9.85 -1.85 -14.61
CA ASP A 3 -9.50 -2.26 -13.26
C ASP A 3 -8.32 -1.42 -12.77
N TYR A 4 -8.38 -0.95 -11.52
CA TYR A 4 -7.33 -0.17 -10.87
C TYR A 4 -6.47 -1.09 -10.01
N ILE A 5 -5.28 -1.41 -10.49
CA ILE A 5 -4.41 -2.40 -9.88
C ILE A 5 -3.45 -1.72 -8.92
N VAL A 6 -3.42 -2.22 -7.68
CA VAL A 6 -2.63 -1.65 -6.60
C VAL A 6 -1.75 -2.72 -5.99
N GLU A 7 -0.44 -2.50 -5.98
CA GLU A 7 0.53 -3.42 -5.38
C GLU A 7 0.90 -2.99 -3.97
N LEU A 8 0.90 -3.91 -3.01
CA LEU A 8 1.40 -3.68 -1.67
C LEU A 8 2.91 -3.95 -1.64
N LYS A 9 3.71 -2.96 -1.22
CA LYS A 9 5.15 -3.14 -1.05
C LYS A 9 5.47 -3.91 0.25
N ASP A 10 6.61 -4.59 0.27
CA ASP A 10 7.17 -5.30 1.44
C ASP A 10 7.07 -4.52 2.76
N SER A 11 7.31 -3.20 2.72
CA SER A 11 7.21 -2.32 3.89
C SER A 11 5.85 -2.41 4.59
N VAL A 12 4.78 -2.70 3.86
CA VAL A 12 3.45 -2.92 4.42
C VAL A 12 3.44 -4.14 5.32
N PHE A 13 3.94 -5.28 4.84
CA PHE A 13 3.92 -6.56 5.58
C PHE A 13 4.91 -6.59 6.74
N ARG A 14 6.03 -5.88 6.60
CA ARG A 14 7.03 -5.81 7.66
C ARG A 14 6.56 -5.03 8.88
N GLU A 15 5.78 -3.98 8.69
CA GLU A 15 5.40 -3.04 9.76
C GLU A 15 3.94 -3.15 10.20
N THR A 16 3.10 -3.84 9.44
CA THR A 16 1.69 -4.12 9.78
C THR A 16 1.48 -5.61 10.06
N PRO A 17 0.40 -5.98 10.77
CA PRO A 17 0.00 -7.39 10.91
C PRO A 17 -0.61 -7.98 9.62
N LEU A 18 -0.58 -7.28 8.48
CA LEU A 18 -1.00 -7.85 7.21
C LEU A 18 0.00 -8.95 6.84
N ALA A 19 -0.51 -10.15 6.58
CA ALA A 19 0.30 -11.25 6.10
C ALA A 19 0.28 -11.26 4.57
N GLU A 20 1.46 -11.38 3.94
CA GLU A 20 1.58 -11.57 2.48
C GLU A 20 0.71 -12.72 1.98
N ALA A 21 0.55 -13.77 2.81
CA ALA A 21 -0.30 -14.93 2.54
C ALA A 21 -1.80 -14.63 2.40
N ASN A 22 -2.26 -13.43 2.78
CA ASN A 22 -3.64 -12.99 2.58
C ASN A 22 -3.84 -12.34 1.19
N PHE A 23 -2.77 -12.17 0.43
CA PHE A 23 -2.78 -11.56 -0.89
C PHE A 23 -2.25 -12.55 -1.94
N ASP A 24 -2.42 -12.19 -3.21
CA ASP A 24 -1.93 -12.99 -4.33
C ASP A 24 -0.38 -13.02 -4.36
N GLU A 25 0.23 -13.83 -5.23
CA GLU A 25 1.71 -13.99 -5.28
C GLU A 25 2.44 -12.66 -5.52
N ASP A 26 1.80 -11.72 -6.21
CA ASP A 26 2.30 -10.36 -6.44
C ASP A 26 1.88 -9.33 -5.37
N CYS A 27 1.16 -9.73 -4.32
CA CYS A 27 0.62 -8.83 -3.29
C CYS A 27 -0.23 -7.68 -3.87
N ARG A 28 -1.03 -7.97 -4.91
CA ARG A 28 -1.85 -6.99 -5.63
C ARG A 28 -3.32 -7.01 -5.19
N LEU A 29 -3.94 -5.85 -5.23
CA LEU A 29 -5.36 -5.61 -5.03
C LEU A 29 -5.95 -4.98 -6.28
N VAL A 30 -7.12 -5.47 -6.68
CA VAL A 30 -7.85 -4.93 -7.82
C VAL A 30 -9.06 -4.14 -7.32
N PHE A 31 -9.13 -2.88 -7.72
CA PHE A 31 -10.21 -1.97 -7.37
C PHE A 31 -10.97 -1.53 -8.62
N GLY A 32 -12.26 -1.18 -8.47
CA GLY A 32 -13.03 -0.63 -9.58
C GLY A 32 -12.62 0.80 -9.97
N SER A 33 -11.90 1.51 -9.09
CA SER A 33 -11.41 2.88 -9.28
C SER A 33 -10.36 3.26 -8.24
N LYS A 34 -9.60 4.33 -8.52
CA LYS A 34 -8.68 4.96 -7.54
C LYS A 34 -9.38 5.32 -6.22
N ALA A 35 -10.59 5.85 -6.29
CA ALA A 35 -11.35 6.24 -5.10
C ALA A 35 -11.66 5.06 -4.18
N ASP A 36 -11.91 3.87 -4.74
CA ASP A 36 -12.13 2.65 -3.96
C ASP A 36 -10.83 2.21 -3.25
N ALA A 37 -9.69 2.33 -3.93
CA ALA A 37 -8.38 2.06 -3.33
C ALA A 37 -8.06 3.05 -2.18
N GLU A 38 -8.29 4.34 -2.38
CA GLU A 38 -8.09 5.37 -1.34
C GLU A 38 -9.01 5.14 -0.12
N LYS A 39 -10.25 4.72 -0.38
CA LYS A 39 -11.19 4.35 0.68
C LYS A 39 -10.70 3.12 1.45
N TRP A 40 -10.23 2.09 0.75
CA TRP A 40 -9.65 0.91 1.39
C TRP A 40 -8.45 1.27 2.27
N VAL A 41 -7.50 2.05 1.77
CA VAL A 41 -6.34 2.55 2.54
C VAL A 41 -6.79 3.31 3.79
N THR A 42 -7.82 4.16 3.66
CA THR A 42 -8.37 4.92 4.79
C THR A 42 -9.00 4.02 5.85
N GLU A 43 -9.75 2.99 5.46
CA GLU A 43 -10.34 2.03 6.38
C GLU A 43 -9.26 1.19 7.08
N GLN A 44 -8.24 0.71 6.36
CA GLN A 44 -7.10 0.00 6.95
C GLN A 44 -6.32 0.88 7.93
N ASN A 45 -6.15 2.17 7.62
CA ASN A 45 -5.49 3.12 8.50
C ASN A 45 -6.20 3.29 9.85
N ARG A 46 -7.52 3.12 9.92
CA ARG A 46 -8.23 3.16 11.21
C ARG A 46 -7.71 2.09 12.16
N GLU A 47 -7.34 0.92 11.64
CA GLU A 47 -6.81 -0.20 12.43
C GLU A 47 -5.32 0.01 12.79
N HIS A 48 -4.60 0.88 12.06
CA HIS A 48 -3.16 1.07 12.18
C HIS A 48 -2.72 2.43 12.75
N THR A 49 -3.68 3.30 13.12
CA THR A 49 -3.46 4.69 13.58
C THR A 49 -2.36 4.89 14.63
N SER A 50 -2.09 3.88 15.47
CA SER A 50 -1.05 3.97 16.53
C SER A 50 0.36 3.64 16.07
N ARG A 51 0.55 2.95 14.92
CA ARG A 51 1.87 2.50 14.43
C ARG A 51 2.35 3.30 13.23
N GLY A 52 1.42 3.78 12.41
CA GLY A 52 1.73 4.50 11.19
C GLY A 52 0.50 4.63 10.31
N GLN A 53 0.73 4.91 9.04
CA GLN A 53 -0.31 5.02 8.03
C GLN A 53 0.15 4.39 6.73
N LEU A 54 -0.71 3.60 6.10
CA LEU A 54 -0.64 3.22 4.72
C LEU A 54 -0.91 4.44 3.84
N THR A 55 -0.07 4.65 2.82
CA THR A 55 -0.24 5.70 1.81
C THR A 55 -0.28 5.10 0.42
N LEU A 56 -1.18 5.64 -0.42
CA LEU A 56 -1.30 5.25 -1.82
C LEU A 56 -0.40 6.15 -2.68
N HIS A 57 0.53 5.55 -3.39
CA HIS A 57 1.43 6.20 -4.33
C HIS A 57 1.07 5.79 -5.74
N THR A 58 0.52 6.73 -6.51
CA THR A 58 0.25 6.50 -7.94
C THR A 58 1.55 6.11 -8.65
N ALA A 59 1.51 5.04 -9.44
CA ALA A 59 2.66 4.58 -10.19
C ALA A 59 3.12 5.69 -11.17
N HIS A 60 4.42 5.78 -11.37
CA HIS A 60 4.96 6.77 -12.29
C HIS A 60 4.57 6.38 -13.73
N PRO A 61 4.27 7.32 -14.64
CA PRO A 61 3.95 6.99 -16.04
C PRO A 61 5.12 6.35 -16.83
N ALA A 62 6.31 6.30 -16.24
CA ALA A 62 7.49 5.60 -16.79
C ALA A 62 7.76 4.27 -16.07
N ASP A 63 6.93 3.93 -15.10
CA ASP A 63 6.95 2.64 -14.44
C ASP A 63 6.49 1.57 -15.45
N THR A 64 7.19 0.44 -15.46
CA THR A 64 6.91 -0.67 -16.37
C THR A 64 6.13 -1.78 -15.68
N SER A 65 5.84 -1.60 -14.39
CA SER A 65 4.97 -2.48 -13.62
C SER A 65 3.53 -2.27 -14.09
N ASP A 66 2.81 -3.35 -14.33
CA ASP A 66 1.42 -3.37 -14.78
C ASP A 66 0.46 -3.00 -13.63
N VAL A 67 0.72 -1.89 -12.96
CA VAL A 67 -0.03 -1.42 -11.78
C VAL A 67 -0.26 0.08 -11.86
N ASP A 68 -1.41 0.53 -11.37
CA ASP A 68 -1.77 1.94 -11.32
C ASP A 68 -1.21 2.64 -10.08
N ALA A 69 -0.99 1.91 -8.99
CA ALA A 69 -0.45 2.45 -7.75
C ALA A 69 0.22 1.40 -6.86
N TYR A 70 0.94 1.92 -5.88
CA TYR A 70 1.57 1.17 -4.82
C TYR A 70 1.01 1.61 -3.47
N VAL A 71 0.81 0.67 -2.56
CA VAL A 71 0.58 0.96 -1.14
C VAL A 71 1.89 0.75 -0.41
N VAL A 72 2.28 1.76 0.36
CA VAL A 72 3.45 1.71 1.24
C VAL A 72 3.00 2.04 2.64
N PHE A 73 3.63 1.42 3.65
CA PHE A 73 3.44 1.82 5.03
C PHE A 73 4.43 2.93 5.39
N GLN A 74 3.91 3.99 5.99
CA GLN A 74 4.69 5.07 6.56
C GLN A 74 4.54 5.04 8.08
N PRO A 75 5.58 4.63 8.82
CA PRO A 75 5.54 4.65 10.28
C PRO A 75 5.32 6.08 10.79
N VAL A 76 4.55 6.22 11.88
CA VAL A 76 4.36 7.55 12.50
C VAL A 76 5.72 7.97 13.05
N LYS A 77 6.20 9.17 12.67
CA LYS A 77 7.58 9.62 12.97
C LYS A 77 7.92 9.45 14.45
N GLY A 78 8.74 8.45 14.70
CA GLY A 78 9.44 8.22 15.96
C GLY A 78 10.75 7.46 15.75
N VAL A 79 11.33 7.47 14.55
CA VAL A 79 12.77 7.28 14.24
C VAL A 79 12.90 7.20 12.72
N TRP A 80 13.62 8.18 12.15
CA TRP A 80 14.25 8.02 10.85
C TRP A 80 15.52 7.21 11.17
N VAL A 81 15.58 5.93 10.80
CA VAL A 81 16.87 5.22 10.76
C VAL A 81 17.42 5.50 9.37
N PRO A 82 18.41 6.39 9.20
CA PRO A 82 19.17 6.37 7.96
C PRO A 82 19.88 5.02 7.90
N ASP A 83 19.64 4.26 6.83
CA ASP A 83 20.44 3.09 6.48
C ASP A 83 21.89 3.59 6.32
N SER A 84 22.81 3.04 7.12
CA SER A 84 24.22 3.43 7.17
C SER A 84 25.12 2.32 6.66
#